data_AF-A0A371Q8Z8-F1
#
_entry.id   AF-A0A371Q8Z8-F1
#
_cell.length_a   1.000
_cell.length_b   1.000
_cell.length_c   1.000
_cell.angle_alpha   90.00
_cell.angle_beta   90.00
_cell.angle_gamma   90.00
#
_symmetry.space_group_name_H-M   'P 1'
#
loop_
_entity.id
_entity.type
_entity.pdbx_description
1 polymer ?
#
loop_
_entity_poly.entity_id
_entity_poly.type
_entity_poly.pdbx_seq_one_letter_code
_entity_poly.pdbx_strand_id
1 'polypeptide(L)'
;MRSIRRPVLAAAALTAVVALTATGCGPEGDNADAKPSQSAAQDTGGGEIKIPQDIQDKLKEHGIDLDKWKNGEWKNWDKDKWLREAGEFINPIIKNFWNPDKIDKVKPPQDPSKPEDISEDQGKTDPEPAAVAAQPVKTPYTSTAPGVGLLLFSTPEGESRCSATVVKDPAHPGKSNLVWTAAHCVHAGKNGGWYRNMMFVPNFNKNGVAADKLKAAPFEDRVPSGKWWADDMATSNEWIKGGGAVPGVPMAPYDFALMHVKPEQSTGGKSLEEIAGAAYTVDFNAPAMAKIPSLTAQGYPAEPPFDGAAQQQCTDKPTRLSMDAKPTMYRIGCTMTGGSSGGPWFIKGADGKPVLVSNMSMGPRPARWSAGPHLGPEAKSMFDTMSKKWATKQ
;
A
#
# COMPACT_ATOMS: atom_id res chain seq x y z
N MET A 1 -51.69 -4.26 -0.42
CA MET A 1 -50.30 -4.47 -0.91
C MET A 1 -49.50 -5.08 0.24
N ARG A 2 -48.68 -6.13 0.04
CA ARG A 2 -47.83 -6.70 1.12
C ARG A 2 -46.42 -6.09 1.02
N SER A 3 -45.96 -5.45 2.09
CA SER A 3 -44.60 -4.89 2.17
C SER A 3 -43.60 -6.02 2.44
N ILE A 4 -42.69 -6.28 1.49
CA ILE A 4 -41.58 -7.21 1.66
C ILE A 4 -40.41 -6.43 2.27
N ARG A 5 -40.25 -6.51 3.59
CA ARG A 5 -39.01 -6.08 4.25
C ARG A 5 -37.89 -7.07 3.88
N ARG A 6 -36.95 -6.65 3.03
CA ARG A 6 -35.68 -7.36 2.86
C ARG A 6 -34.79 -7.06 4.08
N PRO A 7 -34.15 -8.06 4.71
CA PRO A 7 -33.15 -7.78 5.73
C PRO A 7 -31.91 -7.16 5.09
N VAL A 8 -31.39 -6.07 5.67
CA VAL A 8 -30.07 -5.56 5.34
C VAL A 8 -29.06 -6.40 6.13
N LEU A 9 -28.36 -7.31 5.46
CA LEU A 9 -27.21 -7.97 6.03
C LEU A 9 -26.07 -6.96 6.13
N ALA A 10 -25.85 -6.41 7.33
CA ALA A 10 -24.68 -5.63 7.64
C ALA A 10 -23.46 -6.57 7.69
N ALA A 11 -22.68 -6.62 6.60
CA ALA A 11 -21.44 -7.38 6.57
C ALA A 11 -20.43 -6.76 7.55
N ALA A 12 -20.11 -7.48 8.62
CA ALA A 12 -19.16 -7.05 9.64
C ALA A 12 -17.72 -7.19 9.13
N ALA A 13 -17.27 -6.23 8.31
CA ALA A 13 -15.91 -6.17 7.79
C ALA A 13 -14.90 -6.00 8.95
N LEU A 14 -14.31 -7.11 9.40
CA LEU A 14 -13.45 -7.18 10.58
C LEU A 14 -12.05 -7.68 10.21
N THR A 15 -11.13 -6.73 10.09
CA THR A 15 -9.71 -6.93 9.79
C THR A 15 -8.86 -7.04 11.05
N ALA A 16 -7.78 -7.83 10.95
CA ALA A 16 -6.96 -8.25 12.07
C ALA A 16 -5.47 -8.39 11.73
N VAL A 17 -4.61 -7.77 12.56
CA VAL A 17 -3.17 -8.03 12.56
C VAL A 17 -2.66 -8.24 13.97
N VAL A 18 -2.03 -9.39 14.19
CA VAL A 18 -1.34 -9.74 15.41
C VAL A 18 0.12 -9.30 15.30
N ALA A 19 0.66 -8.65 16.33
CA ALA A 19 2.11 -8.52 16.48
C ALA A 19 2.64 -9.80 17.14
N LEU A 20 3.68 -10.44 16.59
CA LEU A 20 4.16 -11.73 17.09
C LEU A 20 5.66 -11.68 17.39
N THR A 21 5.98 -11.49 18.67
CA THR A 21 7.35 -11.49 19.18
C THR A 21 7.81 -12.90 19.51
N ALA A 22 8.68 -13.46 18.66
CA ALA A 22 9.52 -14.59 19.04
C ALA A 22 10.91 -14.08 19.45
N THR A 23 11.27 -14.23 20.72
CA THR A 23 12.66 -14.16 21.20
C THR A 23 13.22 -15.58 21.20
N GLY A 24 13.93 -15.93 20.13
CA GLY A 24 14.57 -17.25 19.98
C GLY A 24 15.81 -17.39 20.85
N CYS A 25 15.63 -17.52 22.16
CA CYS A 25 16.67 -17.89 23.12
C CYS A 25 16.20 -19.15 23.86
N GLY A 26 16.89 -20.28 23.65
CA GLY A 26 16.65 -21.49 24.44
C GLY A 26 17.26 -21.37 25.84
N PRO A 27 16.69 -22.04 26.86
CA PRO A 27 17.24 -22.02 28.21
C PRO A 27 18.39 -23.02 28.37
N GLU A 28 19.50 -22.57 28.96
CA GLU A 28 20.52 -23.44 29.58
C GLU A 28 20.31 -23.44 31.11
N GLY A 29 20.55 -24.58 31.77
CA GLY A 29 20.98 -24.62 33.18
C GLY A 29 19.93 -24.53 34.31
N ASP A 30 19.62 -25.69 34.89
CA ASP A 30 19.47 -26.00 36.33
C ASP A 30 18.50 -25.24 37.29
N ASN A 31 17.47 -25.98 37.70
CA ASN A 31 17.14 -26.40 39.09
C ASN A 31 17.20 -25.39 40.28
N ALA A 32 16.03 -25.10 40.87
CA ALA A 32 15.79 -25.15 42.34
C ALA A 32 14.28 -25.02 42.70
N ASP A 33 13.82 -25.71 43.75
CA ASP A 33 12.44 -25.64 44.28
C ASP A 33 12.20 -24.44 45.22
N ALA A 34 11.06 -23.74 45.06
CA ALA A 34 10.44 -22.97 46.14
C ALA A 34 8.93 -22.67 45.93
N LYS A 35 8.15 -22.87 47.01
CA LYS A 35 6.86 -22.19 47.30
C LYS A 35 7.04 -21.50 48.67
N PRO A 36 6.29 -20.43 49.06
CA PRO A 36 4.84 -20.31 48.84
C PRO A 36 4.27 -18.88 48.67
N SER A 37 2.92 -18.80 48.75
CA SER A 37 2.08 -17.64 49.13
C SER A 37 1.61 -16.66 48.04
N GLN A 38 0.55 -15.92 48.37
CA GLN A 38 -0.21 -15.02 47.48
C GLN A 38 -0.05 -13.56 47.92
N SER A 39 0.27 -12.65 46.99
CA SER A 39 -0.35 -11.31 46.84
C SER A 39 0.37 -10.47 45.79
N ALA A 40 -0.27 -9.39 45.32
CA ALA A 40 0.26 -8.35 44.44
C ALA A 40 0.82 -8.85 43.08
N ALA A 41 -0.04 -8.86 42.05
CA ALA A 41 0.41 -8.98 40.67
C ALA A 41 1.07 -7.67 40.22
N GLN A 42 2.40 -7.66 40.14
CA GLN A 42 3.19 -6.57 39.58
C GLN A 42 3.69 -6.99 38.19
N ASP A 43 3.46 -6.15 37.19
CA ASP A 43 3.71 -6.48 35.78
C ASP A 43 5.21 -6.43 35.44
N THR A 44 5.85 -7.60 35.41
CA THR A 44 7.28 -7.76 35.09
C THR A 44 7.44 -8.40 33.72
N GLY A 45 8.18 -7.72 32.83
CA GLY A 45 8.26 -8.03 31.40
C GLY A 45 8.58 -9.49 31.05
N GLY A 46 7.56 -10.21 30.60
CA GLY A 46 7.63 -11.60 30.12
C GLY A 46 6.41 -11.97 29.27
N GLY A 47 5.87 -11.00 28.53
CA GLY A 47 4.56 -11.12 27.89
C GLY A 47 4.54 -12.02 26.65
N GLU A 48 3.98 -13.22 26.79
CA GLU A 48 3.29 -13.87 25.68
C GLU A 48 2.24 -12.89 25.12
N ILE A 49 2.28 -12.61 23.82
CA ILE A 49 1.29 -11.72 23.21
C ILE A 49 -0.05 -12.46 23.13
N LYS A 50 -0.90 -12.19 24.12
CA LYS A 50 -2.29 -12.64 24.14
C LYS A 50 -3.03 -12.06 22.94
N ILE A 51 -3.27 -12.91 21.97
CA ILE A 51 -4.01 -12.59 20.76
C ILE A 51 -5.48 -12.39 21.13
N PRO A 52 -6.12 -11.27 20.77
CA PRO A 52 -7.55 -11.07 20.98
C PRO A 52 -8.38 -12.24 20.45
N GLN A 53 -9.39 -12.65 21.23
CA GLN A 53 -10.11 -13.91 21.00
C GLN A 53 -10.88 -13.89 19.66
N ASP A 54 -11.47 -12.74 19.31
CA ASP A 54 -12.09 -12.46 18.01
C ASP A 54 -11.12 -12.68 16.85
N ILE A 55 -9.86 -12.30 17.01
CA ILE A 55 -8.82 -12.52 16.00
C ILE A 55 -8.46 -14.01 15.93
N GLN A 56 -8.30 -14.69 17.07
CA GLN A 56 -8.03 -16.13 17.10
C GLN A 56 -9.14 -16.95 16.43
N ASP A 57 -10.40 -16.56 16.62
CA ASP A 57 -11.53 -17.30 16.10
C ASP A 57 -11.77 -17.03 14.61
N LYS A 58 -11.51 -15.80 14.11
CA LYS A 58 -11.43 -15.53 12.67
C LYS A 58 -10.27 -16.25 11.97
N LEU A 59 -9.12 -16.38 12.64
CA LEU A 59 -8.00 -17.15 12.12
C LEU A 59 -8.40 -18.63 11.94
N LYS A 60 -9.13 -19.22 12.90
CA LYS A 60 -9.71 -20.57 12.78
C LYS A 60 -10.78 -20.66 11.69
N GLU A 61 -11.69 -19.69 11.61
CA GLU A 61 -12.76 -19.57 10.60
C GLU A 61 -12.20 -19.64 9.18
N HIS A 62 -11.11 -18.92 8.91
CA HIS A 62 -10.40 -18.91 7.63
C HIS A 62 -9.30 -20.00 7.50
N GLY A 63 -9.21 -20.94 8.46
CA GLY A 63 -8.24 -22.05 8.44
C GLY A 63 -6.77 -21.67 8.63
N ILE A 64 -6.47 -20.44 9.07
CA ILE A 64 -5.12 -19.93 9.26
C ILE A 64 -4.61 -20.24 10.68
N ASP A 65 -3.73 -21.23 10.76
CA ASP A 65 -2.90 -21.49 11.92
C ASP A 65 -1.71 -20.51 11.95
N LEU A 66 -1.60 -19.71 13.01
CA LEU A 66 -0.54 -18.69 13.11
C LEU A 66 0.86 -19.24 13.30
N ASP A 67 1.02 -20.41 13.91
CA ASP A 67 2.34 -21.02 14.10
C ASP A 67 2.83 -21.66 12.81
N LYS A 68 1.92 -22.32 12.06
CA LYS A 68 2.19 -22.68 10.66
C LYS A 68 2.48 -21.44 9.81
N TRP A 69 1.75 -20.34 10.00
CA TRP A 69 1.99 -19.09 9.27
C TRP A 69 3.38 -18.52 9.54
N LYS A 70 3.81 -18.35 10.80
CA LYS A 70 5.19 -17.97 11.17
C LYS A 70 6.22 -18.86 10.46
N ASN A 71 5.96 -20.17 10.45
CA ASN A 71 6.85 -21.19 9.90
C ASN A 71 6.78 -21.36 8.37
N GLY A 72 5.92 -20.62 7.67
CA GLY A 72 5.94 -20.51 6.20
C GLY A 72 4.62 -20.71 5.46
N GLU A 73 3.50 -20.98 6.13
CA GLU A 73 2.19 -21.20 5.48
C GLU A 73 1.72 -19.97 4.66
N TRP A 74 2.25 -18.78 4.93
CA TRP A 74 2.05 -17.59 4.09
C TRP A 74 2.54 -17.76 2.63
N LYS A 75 3.32 -18.80 2.33
CA LYS A 75 3.72 -19.19 0.96
C LYS A 75 2.68 -20.05 0.24
N ASN A 76 1.64 -20.54 0.92
CA ASN A 76 0.62 -21.39 0.34
C ASN A 76 -0.45 -20.54 -0.37
N TRP A 77 -0.36 -20.44 -1.68
CA TRP A 77 -1.25 -19.63 -2.52
C TRP A 77 -2.40 -20.45 -3.16
N ASP A 78 -2.79 -21.54 -2.51
CA ASP A 78 -3.99 -22.32 -2.83
C ASP A 78 -5.21 -21.40 -2.97
N LYS A 79 -5.85 -21.43 -4.16
CA LYS A 79 -6.93 -20.51 -4.54
C LYS A 79 -8.18 -20.67 -3.68
N ASP A 80 -8.41 -21.85 -3.13
CA ASP A 80 -9.60 -22.14 -2.31
C ASP A 80 -9.42 -21.64 -0.86
N LYS A 81 -8.20 -21.22 -0.49
CA LYS A 81 -7.83 -20.67 0.83
C LYS A 81 -7.29 -19.23 0.76
N TRP A 82 -7.03 -18.71 -0.44
CA TRP A 82 -6.48 -17.37 -0.63
C TRP A 82 -7.59 -16.33 -0.53
N LEU A 83 -7.74 -15.73 0.67
CA LEU A 83 -8.73 -14.70 0.99
C LEU A 83 -8.80 -13.57 -0.06
N ARG A 84 -10.03 -13.21 -0.45
CA ARG A 84 -10.32 -12.31 -1.59
C ARG A 84 -11.29 -11.18 -1.27
N GLU A 85 -12.26 -11.43 -0.39
CA GLU A 85 -13.39 -10.51 -0.26
C GLU A 85 -13.01 -9.27 0.55
N ALA A 86 -13.80 -8.21 0.39
CA ALA A 86 -13.54 -6.92 1.01
C ALA A 86 -13.59 -7.00 2.54
N GLY A 87 -12.44 -6.83 3.19
CA GLY A 87 -12.28 -6.93 4.64
C GLY A 87 -11.77 -8.29 5.15
N GLU A 88 -11.59 -9.29 4.29
CA GLU A 88 -10.94 -10.57 4.62
C GLU A 88 -9.41 -10.47 4.52
N PHE A 89 -8.81 -9.57 5.30
CA PHE A 89 -7.36 -9.34 5.25
C PHE A 89 -6.67 -9.69 6.57
N ILE A 90 -5.61 -10.51 6.47
CA ILE A 90 -4.83 -11.06 7.59
C ILE A 90 -3.33 -10.96 7.25
N ASN A 91 -2.58 -10.21 8.06
CA ASN A 91 -1.19 -9.85 7.80
C ASN A 91 -0.35 -9.74 9.10
N PRO A 92 -0.16 -10.86 9.84
CA PRO A 92 0.56 -10.83 11.11
C PRO A 92 2.00 -10.32 10.96
N ILE A 93 2.45 -9.52 11.92
CA ILE A 93 3.81 -8.96 11.91
C ILE A 93 4.82 -10.07 12.21
N ILE A 94 5.57 -10.46 11.19
CA ILE A 94 6.69 -11.41 11.31
C ILE A 94 7.98 -10.60 11.54
N LYS A 95 8.49 -10.62 12.78
CA LYS A 95 9.71 -9.89 13.16
C LYS A 95 10.89 -10.26 12.25
N ASN A 96 11.64 -9.26 11.81
CA ASN A 96 12.77 -9.38 10.87
C ASN A 96 12.43 -9.94 9.47
N PHE A 97 11.15 -10.14 9.13
CA PHE A 97 10.75 -10.59 7.79
C PHE A 97 11.22 -9.63 6.70
N TRP A 98 11.03 -8.32 6.92
CA TRP A 98 11.64 -7.27 6.11
C TRP A 98 12.90 -6.76 6.80
N ASN A 99 14.03 -7.34 6.38
CA ASN A 99 15.40 -6.95 6.74
C ASN A 99 16.12 -6.38 5.50
N PRO A 100 17.23 -5.63 5.66
CA PRO A 100 17.89 -4.95 4.55
C PRO A 100 18.28 -5.89 3.39
N ASP A 101 18.84 -7.06 3.70
CA ASP A 101 19.29 -8.03 2.70
C ASP A 101 18.17 -8.61 1.82
N LYS A 102 16.91 -8.50 2.24
CA LYS A 102 15.75 -8.70 1.36
C LYS A 102 15.37 -7.44 0.61
N ILE A 103 15.17 -6.33 1.33
CA ILE A 103 14.68 -5.04 0.79
C ILE A 103 15.48 -4.61 -0.45
N ASP A 104 16.81 -4.74 -0.39
CA ASP A 104 17.74 -4.38 -1.47
C ASP A 104 17.67 -5.31 -2.70
N LYS A 105 16.93 -6.43 -2.62
CA LYS A 105 16.77 -7.45 -3.68
C LYS A 105 15.34 -7.57 -4.21
N VAL A 106 14.36 -6.93 -3.57
CA VAL A 106 12.94 -6.97 -3.98
C VAL A 106 12.79 -6.31 -5.35
N LYS A 107 12.01 -6.93 -6.25
CA LYS A 107 11.72 -6.40 -7.58
C LYS A 107 10.27 -5.91 -7.67
N PRO A 108 9.92 -5.10 -8.67
CA PRO A 108 8.52 -4.83 -8.99
C PRO A 108 7.74 -6.12 -9.28
N PRO A 109 6.40 -6.11 -9.20
CA PRO A 109 5.60 -7.23 -9.69
C PRO A 109 5.89 -7.44 -11.17
N GLN A 110 5.90 -8.71 -11.63
CA GLN A 110 5.93 -8.96 -13.07
C GLN A 110 4.62 -8.46 -13.66
N ASP A 111 4.70 -7.40 -14.45
CA ASP A 111 3.56 -6.86 -15.17
C ASP A 111 3.37 -7.63 -16.49
N PRO A 112 2.26 -8.37 -16.65
CA PRO A 112 1.94 -9.08 -17.89
C PRO A 112 1.28 -8.17 -18.92
N SER A 113 1.18 -6.85 -18.67
CA SER A 113 0.67 -5.89 -19.64
C SER A 113 1.53 -5.91 -20.91
N LYS A 114 0.97 -6.51 -21.96
CA LYS A 114 1.38 -6.20 -23.32
C LYS A 114 0.67 -4.91 -23.72
N PRO A 115 1.38 -3.93 -24.32
CA PRO A 115 0.71 -2.81 -24.95
C PRO A 115 -0.03 -3.31 -26.19
N GLU A 116 -1.35 -3.46 -26.07
CA GLU A 116 -2.28 -3.60 -27.20
C GLU A 116 -2.86 -2.21 -27.53
N ASP A 117 -3.33 -2.04 -28.77
CA ASP A 117 -3.77 -0.74 -29.32
C ASP A 117 -5.26 -0.50 -29.01
N ILE A 118 -5.67 0.72 -28.61
CA ILE A 118 -7.01 0.97 -27.99
C ILE A 118 -7.59 2.39 -28.23
N SER A 119 -8.68 2.48 -29.00
CA SER A 119 -9.58 3.65 -29.23
C SER A 119 -10.80 3.22 -30.09
N GLU A 120 -11.95 3.90 -30.19
CA GLU A 120 -12.50 5.16 -29.63
C GLU A 120 -13.68 4.84 -28.66
N ASP A 121 -14.46 5.74 -28.02
CA ASP A 121 -14.50 7.21 -28.00
C ASP A 121 -14.72 7.98 -26.65
N GLN A 122 -14.67 7.56 -25.37
CA GLN A 122 -14.49 6.35 -24.57
C GLN A 122 -14.24 5.03 -25.28
N GLY A 123 -12.99 4.70 -25.67
CA GLY A 123 -11.74 5.39 -25.35
C GLY A 123 -11.35 6.64 -26.17
N LYS A 124 -11.66 7.87 -25.71
CA LYS A 124 -11.08 9.11 -26.29
C LYS A 124 -9.67 9.33 -25.74
N THR A 125 -8.71 8.71 -26.42
CA THR A 125 -7.29 8.81 -26.11
C THR A 125 -6.69 9.99 -26.88
N ASP A 126 -6.08 10.93 -26.16
CA ASP A 126 -5.31 12.02 -26.78
C ASP A 126 -4.04 11.46 -27.46
N PRO A 127 -3.34 12.21 -28.32
CA PRO A 127 -1.99 11.84 -28.76
C PRO A 127 -1.07 11.52 -27.58
N GLU A 128 -0.17 10.56 -27.75
CA GLU A 128 0.76 10.16 -26.70
C GLU A 128 1.70 11.31 -26.31
N PRO A 129 1.87 11.61 -25.00
CA PRO A 129 2.79 12.65 -24.56
C PRO A 129 4.24 12.25 -24.83
N ALA A 130 5.09 13.24 -25.10
CA ALA A 130 6.53 13.04 -25.24
C ALA A 130 7.14 12.51 -23.93
N ALA A 131 8.16 11.66 -24.01
CA ALA A 131 8.74 11.04 -22.83
C ALA A 131 9.47 12.05 -21.94
N VAL A 132 9.01 12.22 -20.70
CA VAL A 132 9.67 13.06 -19.69
C VAL A 132 10.60 12.18 -18.85
N ALA A 133 11.90 12.46 -18.93
CA ALA A 133 12.90 11.78 -18.13
C ALA A 133 12.65 12.04 -16.63
N ALA A 134 12.38 10.98 -15.86
CA ALA A 134 12.17 11.07 -14.42
C ALA A 134 13.42 11.66 -13.72
N GLN A 135 13.19 12.57 -12.78
CA GLN A 135 14.23 13.27 -12.03
C GLN A 135 14.22 12.86 -10.57
N PRO A 136 15.36 12.81 -9.86
CA PRO A 136 15.38 12.60 -8.42
C PRO A 136 14.56 13.67 -7.69
N VAL A 137 13.75 13.25 -6.71
CA VAL A 137 13.14 14.17 -5.75
C VAL A 137 14.28 14.81 -4.93
N LYS A 138 14.16 16.11 -4.64
CA LYS A 138 15.14 16.82 -3.81
C LYS A 138 15.18 16.19 -2.40
N THR A 139 16.36 16.06 -1.80
CA THR A 139 16.54 15.54 -0.45
C THR A 139 16.66 16.67 0.61
N PRO A 140 16.38 16.40 1.89
CA PRO A 140 15.90 15.14 2.46
C PRO A 140 14.38 14.94 2.29
N TYR A 141 13.95 13.72 1.94
CA TYR A 141 12.56 13.40 1.61
C TYR A 141 11.56 13.73 2.72
N THR A 142 11.99 13.64 3.98
CA THR A 142 11.24 14.05 5.18
C THR A 142 10.83 15.53 5.22
N SER A 143 11.34 16.36 4.31
CA SER A 143 10.96 17.79 4.17
C SER A 143 10.43 18.18 2.79
N THR A 144 10.71 17.38 1.76
CA THR A 144 10.40 17.70 0.35
C THR A 144 9.28 16.87 -0.26
N ALA A 145 9.11 15.64 0.21
CA ALA A 145 8.00 14.75 -0.13
C ALA A 145 7.60 13.88 1.08
N PRO A 146 7.37 14.49 2.28
CA PRO A 146 7.08 13.75 3.51
C PRO A 146 5.87 12.83 3.34
N GLY A 147 5.98 11.60 3.82
CA GLY A 147 4.91 10.60 3.71
C GLY A 147 4.76 9.97 2.32
N VAL A 148 5.64 10.23 1.35
CA VAL A 148 5.81 9.34 0.19
C VAL A 148 6.80 8.24 0.57
N GLY A 149 6.60 7.01 0.10
CA GLY A 149 7.43 5.89 0.56
C GLY A 149 7.35 4.61 -0.26
N LEU A 150 8.14 3.65 0.18
CA LEU A 150 8.30 2.32 -0.41
C LEU A 150 7.25 1.35 0.18
N LEU A 151 6.59 0.57 -0.67
CA LEU A 151 5.66 -0.49 -0.29
C LEU A 151 6.26 -1.86 -0.64
N LEU A 152 6.18 -2.83 0.28
CA LEU A 152 6.81 -4.14 0.19
C LEU A 152 5.79 -5.23 0.56
N PHE A 153 5.71 -6.30 -0.24
CA PHE A 153 4.73 -7.37 -0.09
C PHE A 153 5.22 -8.70 -0.67
N SER A 154 4.42 -9.76 -0.52
CA SER A 154 4.65 -11.08 -1.10
C SER A 154 3.50 -11.47 -2.01
N THR A 155 3.83 -12.01 -3.18
CA THR A 155 2.93 -12.56 -4.20
C THR A 155 3.24 -14.05 -4.43
N PRO A 156 2.46 -14.78 -5.24
CA PRO A 156 2.81 -16.14 -5.65
C PRO A 156 4.16 -16.25 -6.39
N GLU A 157 4.57 -15.18 -7.07
CA GLU A 157 5.80 -15.12 -7.87
C GLU A 157 7.04 -14.72 -7.05
N GLY A 158 6.88 -14.12 -5.87
CA GLY A 158 7.98 -13.80 -4.96
C GLY A 158 7.72 -12.61 -4.02
N GLU A 159 8.81 -12.05 -3.49
CA GLU A 159 8.76 -10.76 -2.79
C GLU A 159 8.73 -9.62 -3.81
N SER A 160 7.85 -8.64 -3.58
CA SER A 160 7.53 -7.59 -4.56
C SER A 160 7.44 -6.19 -3.95
N ARG A 161 7.65 -5.14 -4.77
CA ARG A 161 7.64 -3.73 -4.33
C ARG A 161 6.79 -2.80 -5.20
N CYS A 162 6.21 -1.82 -4.54
CA CYS A 162 5.50 -0.68 -5.11
C CYS A 162 5.91 0.61 -4.38
N SER A 163 5.26 1.71 -4.71
CA SER A 163 5.28 2.98 -4.00
C SER A 163 3.90 3.26 -3.38
N ALA A 164 3.86 4.12 -2.37
CA ALA A 164 2.62 4.54 -1.71
C ALA A 164 2.77 5.91 -1.03
N THR A 165 1.67 6.49 -0.55
CA THR A 165 1.71 7.75 0.20
C THR A 165 0.75 7.79 1.40
N VAL A 166 1.11 8.50 2.46
CA VAL A 166 0.22 8.82 3.59
C VAL A 166 -0.86 9.79 3.13
N VAL A 167 -2.12 9.46 3.36
CA VAL A 167 -3.27 10.34 3.08
C VAL A 167 -3.98 10.71 4.36
N LYS A 168 -4.55 11.93 4.43
CA LYS A 168 -5.24 12.42 5.63
C LYS A 168 -6.44 11.54 5.95
N ASP A 169 -6.73 11.37 7.23
CA ASP A 169 -7.94 10.72 7.70
C ASP A 169 -8.92 11.78 8.27
N PRO A 170 -10.11 11.98 7.68
CA PRO A 170 -11.12 12.87 8.23
C PRO A 170 -11.60 12.48 9.64
N ALA A 171 -11.48 11.21 10.03
CA ALA A 171 -11.79 10.74 11.38
C ALA A 171 -10.67 11.01 12.38
N HIS A 172 -9.42 11.15 11.91
CA HIS A 172 -8.24 11.39 12.73
C HIS A 172 -7.40 12.57 12.22
N PRO A 173 -7.91 13.82 12.27
CA PRO A 173 -7.24 14.98 11.68
C PRO A 173 -5.85 15.22 12.28
N GLY A 174 -4.81 15.24 11.43
CA GLY A 174 -3.42 15.37 11.87
C GLY A 174 -2.83 14.12 12.53
N LYS A 175 -3.58 13.01 12.57
CA LYS A 175 -3.24 11.74 13.20
C LYS A 175 -3.56 10.54 12.30
N SER A 176 -3.49 10.71 10.98
CA SER A 176 -3.79 9.63 10.04
C SER A 176 -2.84 8.43 10.19
N ASN A 177 -3.41 7.24 9.94
CA ASN A 177 -2.74 5.95 9.71
C ASN A 177 -3.10 5.36 8.33
N LEU A 178 -3.65 6.18 7.42
CA LEU A 178 -4.12 5.76 6.10
C LEU A 178 -3.05 5.95 5.02
N VAL A 179 -2.92 4.95 4.14
CA VAL A 179 -1.90 4.90 3.07
C VAL A 179 -2.55 4.55 1.73
N TRP A 180 -2.36 5.41 0.72
CA TRP A 180 -2.85 5.22 -0.64
C TRP A 180 -1.82 4.53 -1.53
N THR A 181 -2.27 3.61 -2.39
CA THR A 181 -1.44 2.91 -3.39
C THR A 181 -2.30 2.41 -4.56
N ALA A 182 -1.77 1.56 -5.45
CA ALA A 182 -2.51 0.94 -6.55
C ALA A 182 -3.14 -0.40 -6.11
N ALA A 183 -4.24 -0.79 -6.76
CA ALA A 183 -4.93 -2.04 -6.48
C ALA A 183 -4.06 -3.27 -6.82
N HIS A 184 -3.27 -3.21 -7.90
CA HIS A 184 -2.33 -4.25 -8.28
C HIS A 184 -1.15 -4.41 -7.32
N CYS A 185 -0.94 -3.46 -6.39
CA CYS A 185 0.04 -3.58 -5.31
C CYS A 185 -0.52 -4.31 -4.08
N VAL A 186 -1.84 -4.53 -3.99
CA VAL A 186 -2.49 -5.13 -2.80
C VAL A 186 -3.33 -6.37 -3.09
N HIS A 187 -3.86 -6.53 -4.30
CA HIS A 187 -4.79 -7.63 -4.65
C HIS A 187 -4.54 -8.15 -6.08
N ALA A 188 -4.49 -9.47 -6.25
CA ALA A 188 -4.24 -10.15 -7.53
C ALA A 188 -5.42 -10.14 -8.53
N GLY A 189 -6.31 -9.15 -8.40
CA GLY A 189 -7.54 -8.96 -9.17
C GLY A 189 -8.39 -10.22 -9.36
N LYS A 190 -8.83 -10.48 -10.60
CA LYS A 190 -9.70 -11.62 -10.95
C LYS A 190 -9.09 -12.99 -10.62
N ASN A 191 -7.77 -13.12 -10.65
CA ASN A 191 -7.11 -14.43 -10.66
C ASN A 191 -6.61 -14.93 -9.29
N GLY A 192 -6.65 -14.08 -8.25
CA GLY A 192 -6.25 -14.40 -6.88
C GLY A 192 -6.87 -13.45 -5.85
N GLY A 193 -6.26 -13.37 -4.65
CA GLY A 193 -6.74 -12.60 -3.51
C GLY A 193 -5.79 -11.50 -3.04
N TRP A 194 -5.87 -11.15 -1.75
CA TRP A 194 -5.00 -10.16 -1.08
C TRP A 194 -3.54 -10.62 -0.99
N TYR A 195 -2.58 -9.74 -1.29
CA TYR A 195 -1.15 -10.02 -1.08
C TYR A 195 -0.77 -9.99 0.40
N ARG A 196 0.34 -10.67 0.75
CA ARG A 196 0.73 -10.99 2.13
C ARG A 196 2.01 -10.25 2.53
N ASN A 197 2.31 -10.22 3.83
CA ASN A 197 3.49 -9.56 4.41
C ASN A 197 3.58 -8.06 4.05
N MET A 198 2.42 -7.39 3.95
CA MET A 198 2.29 -6.02 3.45
C MET A 198 2.89 -5.00 4.43
N MET A 199 3.86 -4.23 3.97
CA MET A 199 4.58 -3.25 4.79
C MET A 199 4.99 -2.00 4.01
N PHE A 200 4.64 -0.84 4.55
CA PHE A 200 5.00 0.49 4.07
C PHE A 200 6.20 1.06 4.85
N VAL A 201 7.09 1.76 4.13
CA VAL A 201 8.23 2.50 4.67
C VAL A 201 8.15 3.96 4.19
N PRO A 202 7.50 4.86 4.96
CA PRO A 202 7.48 6.29 4.65
C PRO A 202 8.90 6.88 4.65
N ASN A 203 9.14 7.83 3.74
CA ASN A 203 10.40 8.58 3.62
C ASN A 203 11.65 7.68 3.42
N PHE A 204 11.49 6.52 2.79
CA PHE A 204 12.56 5.54 2.57
C PHE A 204 13.81 6.18 1.95
N ASN A 205 14.99 5.85 2.48
CA ASN A 205 16.27 6.40 2.06
C ASN A 205 16.26 7.95 2.05
N LYS A 206 16.07 8.57 3.21
CA LYS A 206 15.76 10.00 3.37
C LYS A 206 16.72 10.94 2.63
N ASN A 207 17.97 10.52 2.48
CA ASN A 207 19.07 11.29 1.90
C ASN A 207 19.37 10.93 0.43
N GLY A 208 18.58 10.05 -0.20
CA GLY A 208 18.70 9.68 -1.62
C GLY A 208 20.01 8.97 -1.95
N VAL A 209 20.54 8.17 -1.02
CA VAL A 209 21.80 7.44 -1.17
C VAL A 209 21.64 6.36 -2.26
N ALA A 210 22.58 6.27 -3.21
CA ALA A 210 22.55 5.26 -4.27
C ALA A 210 22.60 3.82 -3.73
N ALA A 211 22.03 2.85 -4.47
CA ALA A 211 21.89 1.46 -3.99
C ALA A 211 23.21 0.80 -3.56
N ASP A 212 24.34 1.14 -4.21
CA ASP A 212 25.69 0.64 -3.88
C ASP A 212 26.11 0.94 -2.43
N LYS A 213 25.67 2.09 -1.90
CA LYS A 213 25.97 2.59 -0.56
C LYS A 213 24.84 2.40 0.43
N LEU A 214 23.63 2.08 -0.04
CA LEU A 214 22.42 2.00 0.77
C LEU A 214 22.57 1.02 1.95
N LYS A 215 23.18 -0.16 1.71
CA LYS A 215 23.41 -1.16 2.77
C LYS A 215 24.31 -0.64 3.91
N ALA A 216 25.23 0.28 3.61
CA ALA A 216 26.15 0.90 4.56
C ALA A 216 25.60 2.19 5.21
N ALA A 217 24.53 2.78 4.67
CA ALA A 217 23.89 3.96 5.26
C ALA A 217 23.27 3.65 6.63
N PRO A 218 23.16 4.61 7.56
CA PRO A 218 22.49 4.41 8.85
C PRO A 218 21.08 3.85 8.70
N PHE A 219 20.58 3.14 9.71
CA PHE A 219 19.25 2.53 9.65
C PHE A 219 18.15 3.60 9.67
N GLU A 220 18.36 4.62 10.50
CA GLU A 220 17.62 5.88 10.62
C GLU A 220 17.76 6.83 9.41
N ASP A 221 18.66 6.52 8.47
CA ASP A 221 18.75 7.18 7.15
C ASP A 221 17.90 6.43 6.12
N ARG A 222 17.93 5.09 6.15
CA ARG A 222 17.13 4.21 5.28
C ARG A 222 15.65 4.18 5.65
N VAL A 223 15.32 4.22 6.93
CA VAL A 223 14.00 3.92 7.49
C VAL A 223 13.61 5.00 8.53
N PRO A 224 13.70 6.29 8.19
CA PRO A 224 13.64 7.40 9.16
C PRO A 224 12.33 7.48 9.94
N SER A 225 11.24 7.11 9.28
CA SER A 225 9.87 7.18 9.80
C SER A 225 9.31 5.80 10.13
N GLY A 226 10.21 4.82 10.36
CA GLY A 226 9.87 3.46 10.80
C GLY A 226 9.28 2.55 9.71
N LYS A 227 8.88 1.34 10.14
CA LYS A 227 8.22 0.33 9.31
C LYS A 227 6.79 0.15 9.77
N TRP A 228 5.83 0.17 8.84
CA TRP A 228 4.40 0.14 9.13
C TRP A 228 3.75 -1.02 8.39
N TRP A 229 3.16 -1.96 9.12
CA TRP A 229 2.50 -3.13 8.56
C TRP A 229 1.03 -2.81 8.32
N ALA A 230 0.50 -3.14 7.14
CA ALA A 230 -0.92 -2.93 6.85
C ALA A 230 -1.78 -3.85 7.71
N ASP A 231 -2.81 -3.30 8.34
CA ASP A 231 -3.81 -4.03 9.13
C ASP A 231 -5.25 -3.81 8.68
N ASP A 232 -5.45 -3.02 7.62
CA ASP A 232 -6.63 -3.04 6.77
C ASP A 232 -6.23 -2.81 5.31
N MET A 233 -6.95 -3.39 4.36
CA MET A 233 -6.80 -3.09 2.93
C MET A 233 -8.16 -3.07 2.24
N ALA A 234 -8.34 -2.11 1.34
CA ALA A 234 -9.50 -1.99 0.48
C ALA A 234 -9.09 -1.59 -0.95
N THR A 235 -9.88 -2.01 -1.93
CA THR A 235 -9.75 -1.69 -3.35
C THR A 235 -11.15 -1.64 -3.97
N SER A 236 -11.26 -1.16 -5.22
CA SER A 236 -12.48 -1.24 -6.02
C SER A 236 -12.99 -2.69 -6.20
N ASN A 237 -14.31 -2.85 -6.28
CA ASN A 237 -14.94 -4.14 -6.61
C ASN A 237 -14.63 -4.56 -8.06
N GLU A 238 -14.41 -3.56 -8.90
CA GLU A 238 -14.12 -3.63 -10.32
C GLU A 238 -12.75 -4.28 -10.53
N TRP A 239 -11.75 -3.90 -9.72
CA TRP A 239 -10.46 -4.58 -9.69
C TRP A 239 -10.55 -6.03 -9.22
N ILE A 240 -11.28 -6.32 -8.13
CA ILE A 240 -11.44 -7.69 -7.60
C ILE A 240 -12.10 -8.61 -8.66
N LYS A 241 -13.08 -8.10 -9.41
CA LYS A 241 -13.83 -8.87 -10.42
C LYS A 241 -13.09 -9.02 -11.76
N GLY A 242 -12.32 -8.03 -12.19
CA GLY A 242 -11.81 -7.95 -13.58
C GLY A 242 -10.36 -7.48 -13.75
N GLY A 243 -9.68 -7.06 -12.69
CA GLY A 243 -8.29 -6.60 -12.74
C GLY A 243 -7.26 -7.73 -12.59
N GLY A 244 -6.03 -7.34 -12.28
CA GLY A 244 -4.90 -8.25 -12.08
C GLY A 244 -4.20 -8.64 -13.38
N ALA A 245 -3.58 -9.82 -13.37
CA ALA A 245 -2.78 -10.34 -14.48
C ALA A 245 -3.63 -10.77 -15.70
N VAL A 246 -4.02 -9.80 -16.54
CA VAL A 246 -4.81 -9.98 -17.76
C VAL A 246 -4.31 -9.07 -18.90
N PRO A 247 -4.45 -9.48 -20.19
CA PRO A 247 -4.09 -8.63 -21.34
C PRO A 247 -4.75 -7.26 -21.30
N GLY A 248 -4.02 -6.22 -21.69
CA GLY A 248 -4.50 -4.83 -21.75
C GLY A 248 -4.87 -4.17 -20.41
N VAL A 249 -4.74 -4.85 -19.27
CA VAL A 249 -5.11 -4.37 -17.92
C VAL A 249 -6.43 -3.54 -17.86
N PRO A 250 -7.56 -4.06 -18.38
CA PRO A 250 -8.78 -3.28 -18.64
C PRO A 250 -9.45 -2.62 -17.41
N MET A 251 -9.05 -2.96 -16.18
CA MET A 251 -9.49 -2.32 -14.94
C MET A 251 -8.49 -1.30 -14.37
N ALA A 252 -7.48 -0.87 -15.13
CA ALA A 252 -6.60 0.24 -14.75
C ALA A 252 -7.33 1.55 -14.36
N PRO A 253 -8.50 1.91 -14.93
CA PRO A 253 -9.35 3.01 -14.43
C PRO A 253 -9.84 2.85 -12.98
N TYR A 254 -9.73 1.66 -12.41
CA TYR A 254 -10.14 1.30 -11.04
C TYR A 254 -8.96 0.76 -10.20
N ASP A 255 -7.72 0.93 -10.66
CA ASP A 255 -6.49 0.43 -10.04
C ASP A 255 -5.99 1.38 -8.92
N PHE A 256 -6.80 1.51 -7.88
CA PHE A 256 -6.51 2.27 -6.68
C PHE A 256 -6.83 1.44 -5.42
N ALA A 257 -6.06 1.66 -4.37
CA ALA A 257 -6.25 1.01 -3.08
C ALA A 257 -5.91 1.92 -1.91
N LEU A 258 -6.51 1.60 -0.77
CA LEU A 258 -6.25 2.23 0.51
C LEU A 258 -5.91 1.15 1.55
N MET A 259 -4.95 1.45 2.41
CA MET A 259 -4.58 0.63 3.55
C MET A 259 -4.73 1.44 4.84
N HIS A 260 -5.14 0.81 5.92
CA HIS A 260 -4.81 1.26 7.27
C HIS A 260 -3.56 0.50 7.71
N VAL A 261 -2.65 1.16 8.42
CA VAL A 261 -1.38 0.56 8.83
C VAL A 261 -1.07 0.85 10.30
N LYS A 262 -0.31 -0.05 10.93
CA LYS A 262 0.20 0.11 12.30
C LYS A 262 1.72 -0.10 12.36
N PRO A 263 2.43 0.50 13.32
CA PRO A 263 3.88 0.46 13.32
C PRO A 263 4.41 -0.91 13.80
N GLU A 264 5.57 -1.34 13.28
CA GLU A 264 6.25 -2.57 13.71
C GLU A 264 6.78 -2.48 15.15
N GLN A 265 7.08 -1.26 15.61
CA GLN A 265 7.65 -0.94 16.92
C GLN A 265 6.86 0.21 17.55
N SER A 266 6.89 0.35 18.87
CA SER A 266 6.13 1.43 19.54
C SER A 266 6.62 2.82 19.12
N THR A 267 5.70 3.65 18.64
CA THR A 267 5.91 5.06 18.27
C THR A 267 5.72 6.02 19.44
N GLY A 268 5.50 5.50 20.66
CA GLY A 268 5.10 6.31 21.81
C GLY A 268 3.69 6.89 21.68
N GLY A 269 2.80 6.23 20.92
CA GLY A 269 1.42 6.66 20.69
C GLY A 269 1.22 7.66 19.54
N LYS A 270 2.28 7.95 18.76
CA LYS A 270 2.19 8.79 17.56
C LYS A 270 1.68 8.02 16.35
N SER A 271 0.86 8.68 15.52
CA SER A 271 0.37 8.12 14.25
C SER A 271 1.44 8.11 13.14
N LEU A 272 1.09 7.51 12.00
CA LEU A 272 1.90 7.56 10.78
C LEU A 272 2.09 9.00 10.30
N GLU A 273 1.04 9.82 10.22
CA GLU A 273 1.12 11.25 9.86
C GLU A 273 2.10 12.02 10.77
N GLU A 274 2.03 11.80 12.08
CA GLU A 274 2.92 12.45 13.07
C GLU A 274 4.40 12.00 12.97
N ILE A 275 4.67 10.81 12.42
CA ILE A 275 6.02 10.24 12.25
C ILE A 275 6.58 10.42 10.84
N ALA A 276 5.72 10.50 9.82
CA ALA A 276 6.08 10.74 8.43
C ALA A 276 6.23 12.24 8.10
N GLY A 277 5.66 13.12 8.92
CA GLY A 277 5.77 14.57 8.82
C GLY A 277 4.68 15.25 7.98
N ALA A 278 3.90 14.48 7.21
CA ALA A 278 2.73 14.95 6.48
C ALA A 278 1.80 13.79 6.08
N ALA A 279 0.56 14.15 5.78
CA ALA A 279 -0.37 13.35 5.00
C ALA A 279 -1.05 14.24 3.94
N TYR A 280 -1.33 13.70 2.76
CA TYR A 280 -1.91 14.48 1.66
C TYR A 280 -3.45 14.43 1.66
N THR A 281 -4.08 15.54 1.26
CA THR A 281 -5.52 15.53 0.95
C THR A 281 -5.75 14.72 -0.31
N VAL A 282 -6.75 13.84 -0.34
CA VAL A 282 -7.25 13.20 -1.57
C VAL A 282 -8.41 14.02 -2.12
N ASP A 283 -8.36 14.38 -3.40
CA ASP A 283 -9.43 15.10 -4.08
C ASP A 283 -10.18 14.18 -5.06
N PHE A 284 -11.36 13.74 -4.62
CA PHE A 284 -12.26 12.89 -5.39
C PHE A 284 -13.15 13.66 -6.39
N ASN A 285 -12.95 14.97 -6.54
CA ASN A 285 -13.64 15.83 -7.50
C ASN A 285 -12.63 16.63 -8.35
N ALA A 286 -11.46 16.02 -8.58
CA ALA A 286 -10.30 16.66 -9.17
C ALA A 286 -10.56 17.30 -10.55
N PRO A 287 -9.88 18.44 -10.85
CA PRO A 287 -9.61 19.00 -12.16
C PRO A 287 -10.15 18.27 -13.40
N ALA A 288 -11.19 18.78 -14.07
CA ALA A 288 -11.44 18.41 -15.47
C ALA A 288 -10.15 18.65 -16.26
N MET A 289 -9.60 17.60 -16.87
CA MET A 289 -8.15 17.47 -17.13
C MET A 289 -7.51 18.64 -17.90
N ALA A 290 -8.22 19.22 -18.86
CA ALA A 290 -7.77 20.40 -19.63
C ALA A 290 -7.50 21.65 -18.76
N LYS A 291 -8.04 21.70 -17.53
CA LYS A 291 -7.83 22.75 -16.52
C LYS A 291 -6.64 22.48 -15.59
N ILE A 292 -6.00 21.32 -15.67
CA ILE A 292 -4.78 20.99 -14.89
C ILE A 292 -3.57 21.50 -15.69
N PRO A 293 -2.85 22.53 -15.22
CA PRO A 293 -1.70 23.07 -15.96
C PRO A 293 -0.45 22.20 -15.83
N SER A 294 -0.35 21.44 -14.74
CA SER A 294 0.78 20.57 -14.40
C SER A 294 0.34 19.55 -13.36
N LEU A 295 0.82 18.32 -13.50
CA LEU A 295 0.68 17.21 -12.57
C LEU A 295 2.07 16.62 -12.28
N THR A 296 2.33 16.24 -11.03
CA THR A 296 3.59 15.61 -10.61
C THR A 296 3.35 14.22 -10.06
N ALA A 297 3.85 13.19 -10.75
CA ALA A 297 3.90 11.82 -10.26
C ALA A 297 5.22 11.58 -9.50
N GLN A 298 5.18 10.82 -8.39
CA GLN A 298 6.38 10.43 -7.63
C GLN A 298 6.38 8.93 -7.30
N GLY A 299 7.56 8.32 -7.14
CA GLY A 299 7.69 6.92 -6.74
C GLY A 299 9.14 6.41 -6.69
N TYR A 300 9.30 5.11 -6.44
CA TYR A 300 10.58 4.39 -6.33
C TYR A 300 10.73 3.35 -7.46
N PRO A 301 10.93 3.76 -8.72
CA PRO A 301 11.16 2.85 -9.85
C PRO A 301 12.41 1.98 -9.62
N ALA A 302 12.33 0.70 -9.99
CA ALA A 302 13.30 -0.34 -9.61
C ALA A 302 13.58 -1.37 -10.71
N GLU A 303 13.31 -1.01 -11.97
CA GLU A 303 13.86 -1.68 -13.14
C GLU A 303 14.80 -0.72 -13.89
N PRO A 304 15.84 -1.22 -14.58
CA PRO A 304 16.81 -0.39 -15.30
C PRO A 304 16.15 0.69 -16.19
N PRO A 305 16.64 1.94 -16.15
CA PRO A 305 17.91 2.39 -15.56
C PRO A 305 17.88 2.64 -14.04
N PHE A 306 16.77 2.40 -13.35
CA PHE A 306 16.62 2.70 -11.91
C PHE A 306 16.95 1.48 -11.03
N ASP A 307 17.42 1.78 -9.80
CA ASP A 307 17.87 0.81 -8.79
C ASP A 307 16.88 0.60 -7.63
N GLY A 308 15.78 1.37 -7.59
CA GLY A 308 14.80 1.34 -6.51
C GLY A 308 15.19 2.09 -5.24
N ALA A 309 16.41 2.63 -5.14
CA ALA A 309 16.92 3.25 -3.91
C ALA A 309 16.43 4.69 -3.70
N ALA A 310 16.45 5.52 -4.75
CA ALA A 310 16.11 6.94 -4.67
C ALA A 310 14.72 7.26 -5.22
N GLN A 311 13.95 8.10 -4.51
CA GLN A 311 12.65 8.57 -4.96
C GLN A 311 12.80 9.45 -6.20
N GLN A 312 12.04 9.14 -7.25
CA GLN A 312 11.99 9.85 -8.52
C GLN A 312 10.65 10.57 -8.68
N GLN A 313 10.61 11.53 -9.60
CA GLN A 313 9.41 12.23 -10.01
C GLN A 313 9.37 12.55 -11.51
N CYS A 314 8.17 12.62 -12.06
CA CYS A 314 7.86 13.13 -13.39
C CYS A 314 6.87 14.29 -13.24
N THR A 315 7.07 15.39 -13.95
CA THR A 315 6.15 16.54 -13.96
C THR A 315 5.85 16.92 -15.40
N ASP A 316 4.56 16.93 -15.74
CA ASP A 316 4.06 17.14 -17.11
C ASP A 316 2.63 17.71 -17.07
N LYS A 317 2.08 18.09 -18.23
CA LYS A 317 0.66 18.41 -18.38
C LYS A 317 -0.13 17.14 -18.72
N PRO A 318 -1.15 16.74 -17.93
CA PRO A 318 -1.84 15.48 -18.16
C PRO A 318 -2.68 15.48 -19.46
N THR A 319 -2.63 14.35 -20.16
CA THR A 319 -3.39 13.98 -21.36
C THR A 319 -4.36 12.85 -21.04
N ARG A 320 -5.43 12.69 -21.82
CA ARG A 320 -6.42 11.63 -21.61
C ARG A 320 -5.94 10.31 -22.19
N LEU A 321 -5.99 9.25 -21.37
CA LEU A 321 -6.02 7.86 -21.81
C LEU A 321 -7.38 7.28 -21.40
N SER A 322 -8.07 6.58 -22.29
CA SER A 322 -9.45 6.14 -22.01
C SER A 322 -9.65 4.74 -22.57
N MET A 323 -10.26 3.85 -21.80
CA MET A 323 -10.26 2.40 -22.03
C MET A 323 -11.68 1.86 -22.07
N ASP A 324 -12.27 1.82 -23.27
CA ASP A 324 -13.70 1.56 -23.49
C ASP A 324 -14.60 2.55 -22.71
N ALA A 325 -15.85 2.17 -22.45
CA ALA A 325 -16.85 2.89 -21.65
C ALA A 325 -16.53 3.00 -20.14
N LYS A 326 -15.25 3.01 -19.74
CA LYS A 326 -14.77 3.15 -18.34
C LYS A 326 -14.29 4.59 -18.07
N PRO A 327 -14.04 4.98 -16.80
CA PRO A 327 -13.50 6.30 -16.48
C PRO A 327 -12.20 6.61 -17.22
N THR A 328 -12.08 7.84 -17.73
CA THR A 328 -10.85 8.30 -18.40
C THR A 328 -9.73 8.52 -17.38
N MET A 329 -8.59 7.90 -17.65
CA MET A 329 -7.36 7.99 -16.85
C MET A 329 -6.55 9.24 -17.22
N TYR A 330 -5.81 9.75 -16.24
CA TYR A 330 -4.73 10.69 -16.49
C TYR A 330 -3.54 9.96 -17.12
N ARG A 331 -2.87 10.55 -18.11
CA ARG A 331 -1.60 10.06 -18.69
C ARG A 331 -0.60 11.19 -18.86
N ILE A 332 0.63 10.98 -18.42
CA ILE A 332 1.76 11.92 -18.55
C ILE A 332 2.94 11.26 -19.24
N GLY A 333 3.79 12.05 -19.88
CA GLY A 333 5.17 11.64 -20.17
C GLY A 333 5.89 11.32 -18.86
N CYS A 334 6.54 10.15 -18.80
CA CYS A 334 7.27 9.70 -17.63
C CYS A 334 8.10 8.44 -17.94
N THR A 335 9.39 8.45 -17.63
CA THR A 335 10.26 7.27 -17.78
C THR A 335 10.41 6.43 -16.51
N MET A 336 9.64 6.68 -15.44
CA MET A 336 9.67 5.82 -14.25
C MET A 336 9.24 4.39 -14.62
N THR A 337 10.03 3.41 -14.20
CA THR A 337 9.81 1.98 -14.45
C THR A 337 9.03 1.31 -13.31
N GLY A 338 8.85 -0.01 -13.36
CA GLY A 338 8.11 -0.77 -12.35
C GLY A 338 8.57 -0.48 -10.92
N GLY A 339 7.66 -0.56 -9.95
CA GLY A 339 7.91 -0.20 -8.55
C GLY A 339 7.59 1.27 -8.23
N SER A 340 7.51 2.14 -9.24
CA SER A 340 6.81 3.43 -9.12
C SER A 340 5.28 3.28 -8.99
N SER A 341 4.72 2.13 -9.38
CA SER A 341 3.35 1.67 -9.15
C SER A 341 2.79 2.06 -7.78
N GLY A 342 1.55 2.57 -7.74
CA GLY A 342 0.92 3.08 -6.52
C GLY A 342 1.47 4.42 -5.99
N GLY A 343 2.58 4.91 -6.55
CA GLY A 343 3.16 6.20 -6.20
C GLY A 343 2.23 7.37 -6.51
N PRO A 344 2.24 8.44 -5.69
CA PRO A 344 1.23 9.48 -5.74
C PRO A 344 1.34 10.40 -6.96
N TRP A 345 0.19 10.87 -7.45
CA TRP A 345 0.08 11.88 -8.49
C TRP A 345 -0.59 13.14 -7.91
N PHE A 346 0.18 14.23 -7.83
CA PHE A 346 -0.21 15.48 -7.19
C PHE A 346 -0.52 16.59 -8.20
N ILE A 347 -1.53 17.40 -7.90
CA ILE A 347 -1.69 18.76 -8.43
C ILE A 347 -1.56 19.78 -7.29
N LYS A 348 -1.49 21.07 -7.61
CA LYS A 348 -1.65 22.14 -6.61
C LYS A 348 -3.13 22.36 -6.32
N GLY A 349 -3.52 22.24 -5.05
CA GLY A 349 -4.84 22.64 -4.57
C GLY A 349 -5.02 24.16 -4.51
N ALA A 350 -6.22 24.61 -4.11
CA ALA A 350 -6.56 26.03 -4.02
C ALA A 350 -5.70 26.82 -3.01
N ASP A 351 -5.11 26.14 -2.02
CA ASP A 351 -4.16 26.72 -1.04
C ASP A 351 -2.68 26.60 -1.49
N GLY A 352 -2.45 26.19 -2.74
CA GLY A 352 -1.13 25.99 -3.34
C GLY A 352 -0.39 24.72 -2.94
N LYS A 353 -0.92 23.93 -1.99
CA LYS A 353 -0.28 22.70 -1.50
C LYS A 353 -0.52 21.51 -2.45
N PRO A 354 0.33 20.46 -2.42
CA PRO A 354 0.07 19.22 -3.13
C PRO A 354 -1.21 18.52 -2.64
N VAL A 355 -2.04 18.10 -3.59
CA VAL A 355 -3.29 17.35 -3.38
C VAL A 355 -3.27 16.13 -4.30
N LEU A 356 -3.58 14.95 -3.74
CA LEU A 356 -3.58 13.67 -4.44
C LEU A 356 -4.82 13.55 -5.32
N VAL A 357 -4.63 13.31 -6.62
CA VAL A 357 -5.74 13.16 -7.59
C VAL A 357 -5.70 11.85 -8.38
N SER A 358 -4.62 11.07 -8.23
CA SER A 358 -4.42 9.78 -8.87
C SER A 358 -3.24 9.04 -8.21
N ASN A 359 -2.99 7.81 -8.64
CA ASN A 359 -1.78 7.05 -8.33
C ASN A 359 -1.21 6.44 -9.62
N MET A 360 0.07 6.11 -9.61
CA MET A 360 0.69 5.35 -10.68
C MET A 360 -0.01 4.00 -10.84
N SER A 361 -0.45 3.66 -12.05
CA SER A 361 -1.12 2.38 -12.34
C SER A 361 -0.38 1.60 -13.42
N MET A 362 -0.28 2.14 -14.64
CA MET A 362 0.23 1.43 -15.80
C MET A 362 1.18 2.28 -16.65
N GLY A 363 2.01 1.63 -17.46
CA GLY A 363 2.85 2.26 -18.46
C GLY A 363 3.46 1.21 -19.40
N PRO A 364 3.84 1.57 -20.63
CA PRO A 364 4.46 0.65 -21.57
C PRO A 364 5.87 0.24 -21.11
N ARG A 365 6.34 -0.89 -21.64
CA ARG A 365 7.73 -1.35 -21.56
C ARG A 365 8.32 -1.29 -22.99
N PRO A 366 9.37 -0.48 -23.26
CA PRO A 366 10.11 0.40 -22.35
C PRO A 366 9.28 1.62 -21.88
N ALA A 367 9.64 2.14 -20.70
CA ALA A 367 8.96 3.27 -20.06
C ALA A 367 9.17 4.58 -20.85
N ARG A 368 8.07 5.29 -21.10
CA ARG A 368 8.03 6.56 -21.88
C ARG A 368 6.90 7.47 -21.39
N TRP A 369 5.74 6.89 -21.10
CA TRP A 369 4.63 7.53 -20.41
C TRP A 369 4.17 6.65 -19.25
N SER A 370 3.30 7.21 -18.41
CA SER A 370 2.56 6.43 -17.42
C SER A 370 1.13 6.96 -17.30
N ALA A 371 0.22 6.15 -16.77
CA ALA A 371 -1.17 6.48 -16.56
C ALA A 371 -1.65 6.10 -15.15
N GLY A 372 -2.67 6.82 -14.67
CA GLY A 372 -3.28 6.65 -13.36
C GLY A 372 -4.80 6.88 -13.37
N PRO A 373 -5.58 6.16 -12.54
CA PRO A 373 -7.04 6.28 -12.49
C PRO A 373 -7.50 7.67 -12.03
N HIS A 374 -8.62 8.15 -12.55
CA HIS A 374 -9.33 9.28 -11.94
C HIS A 374 -10.06 8.80 -10.68
N LEU A 375 -9.83 9.46 -9.54
CA LEU A 375 -10.34 9.01 -8.24
C LEU A 375 -11.82 9.40 -8.04
N GLY A 376 -12.71 8.66 -8.70
CA GLY A 376 -14.16 8.91 -8.70
C GLY A 376 -14.92 8.50 -7.42
N PRO A 377 -16.27 8.45 -7.48
CA PRO A 377 -17.13 8.09 -6.36
C PRO A 377 -16.81 6.73 -5.72
N GLU A 378 -16.30 5.77 -6.49
CA GLU A 378 -15.87 4.44 -6.04
C GLU A 378 -14.65 4.56 -5.10
N ALA A 379 -13.65 5.35 -5.51
CA ALA A 379 -12.47 5.66 -4.72
C ALA A 379 -12.83 6.42 -3.44
N LYS A 380 -13.78 7.36 -3.52
CA LYS A 380 -14.32 8.05 -2.34
C LYS A 380 -15.06 7.11 -1.40
N SER A 381 -15.90 6.21 -1.93
CA SER A 381 -16.70 5.27 -1.14
C SER A 381 -15.81 4.30 -0.35
N MET A 382 -14.77 3.77 -0.99
CA MET A 382 -13.71 2.97 -0.35
C MET A 382 -13.06 3.73 0.82
N PHE A 383 -12.63 4.97 0.57
CA PHE A 383 -11.94 5.81 1.54
C PHE A 383 -12.83 6.22 2.73
N ASP A 384 -14.03 6.71 2.45
CA ASP A 384 -15.04 7.06 3.44
C ASP A 384 -15.37 5.86 4.36
N THR A 385 -15.40 4.64 3.79
CA THR A 385 -15.72 3.42 4.53
C THR A 385 -14.58 3.02 5.47
N MET A 386 -13.32 3.06 5.02
CA MET A 386 -12.17 2.74 5.88
C MET A 386 -11.99 3.77 7.00
N SER A 387 -12.07 5.06 6.69
CA SER A 387 -12.00 6.15 7.69
C SER A 387 -13.04 5.96 8.80
N LYS A 388 -14.32 5.74 8.44
CA LYS A 388 -15.40 5.50 9.42
C LYS A 388 -15.20 4.22 10.23
N LYS A 389 -14.71 3.14 9.61
CA LYS A 389 -14.45 1.83 10.24
C LYS A 389 -13.39 1.93 11.34
N TRP A 390 -12.35 2.75 11.16
CA TRP A 390 -11.30 2.95 12.15
C TRP A 390 -11.62 4.03 13.19
N ALA A 391 -12.49 4.99 12.86
CA ALA A 391 -13.05 5.94 13.83
C ALA A 391 -13.74 5.25 15.03
N THR A 392 -14.31 4.06 14.82
CA THR A 392 -15.06 3.29 15.83
C THR A 392 -14.23 2.19 16.52
N LYS A 393 -12.90 2.18 16.36
CA LYS A 393 -11.99 1.12 16.84
C LYS A 393 -10.99 1.58 17.93
N GLN A 394 -11.22 2.74 18.56
CA GLN A 394 -10.43 3.24 19.70
C GLN A 394 -10.93 2.67 21.03
#